data_AF-A0A8S9WG29-F1
#
_entry.id   AF-A0A8S9WG29-F1
#
_cell.length_a   1.000
_cell.length_b   1.000
_cell.length_c   1.000
_cell.angle_alpha   90.00
_cell.angle_beta   90.00
_cell.angle_gamma   90.00
#
_symmetry.space_group_name_H-M   'P 1'
#
loop_
_entity.id
_entity.type
_entity.pdbx_description
1 polymer ?
#
loop_
_entity_poly.entity_id
_entity_poly.type
_entity_poly.pdbx_seq_one_letter_code
_entity_poly.pdbx_strand_id
1 'polypeptide(L)'
;MAQVLELNIFVIGGCYLSLLDNCGTASRLHKLFALVTLIDDTKNVKSVRDVAEKYKLLPNDALIAATCKHYDIKNIATFDSDFDSVDFLDVVTV
;
A
#
# COMPACT_ATOMS: atom_id res chain seq x y z
N MET A 1 -8.71 6.81 4.84
CA MET A 1 -9.03 6.50 3.43
C MET A 1 -7.71 6.41 2.71
N ALA A 2 -7.28 5.22 2.29
CA ALA A 2 -5.98 5.05 1.64
C ALA A 2 -6.09 5.50 0.18
N GLN A 3 -5.24 6.43 -0.25
CA GLN A 3 -5.11 6.90 -1.62
C GLN A 3 -3.66 6.71 -2.07
N VAL A 4 -3.43 5.77 -2.98
CA VAL A 4 -2.16 5.54 -3.66
C VAL A 4 -2.51 5.41 -5.14
N LEU A 5 -2.10 6.38 -5.95
CA LEU A 5 -2.41 6.50 -7.38
C LEU A 5 -1.13 6.46 -8.23
N GLU A 6 -1.30 6.24 -9.54
CA GLU A 6 -0.50 5.42 -10.46
C GLU A 6 0.99 5.75 -10.66
N LEU A 7 1.84 4.73 -10.47
CA LEU A 7 2.61 3.97 -11.49
C LEU A 7 3.19 2.75 -10.74
N ASN A 8 2.77 1.52 -11.07
CA ASN A 8 2.89 0.30 -10.22
C ASN A 8 2.11 0.36 -8.89
N ILE A 9 0.81 0.63 -8.94
CA ILE A 9 -0.07 0.62 -7.76
C ILE A 9 0.01 -0.73 -7.02
N PHE A 10 0.38 -0.64 -5.75
CA PHE A 10 0.31 -1.71 -4.76
C PHE A 10 -0.92 -1.45 -3.91
N VAL A 11 -1.99 -2.23 -4.09
CA VAL A 11 -3.16 -2.16 -3.19
C VAL A 11 -2.89 -3.10 -2.03
N ILE A 12 -2.43 -2.56 -0.90
CA ILE A 12 -2.34 -3.30 0.35
C ILE A 12 -3.74 -3.33 0.96
N GLY A 13 -4.43 -4.45 0.75
CA GLY A 13 -5.77 -4.67 1.27
C GLY A 13 -6.02 -6.17 1.40
N GLY A 14 -6.07 -6.65 2.65
CA GLY A 14 -6.48 -8.02 2.94
C GLY A 14 -7.87 -8.33 2.37
N CYS A 15 -8.03 -9.56 1.89
CA CYS A 15 -9.27 -10.27 1.53
C CYS A 15 -10.57 -9.42 1.52
N TYR A 16 -10.80 -8.66 0.44
CA TYR A 16 -12.13 -8.11 0.09
C TYR A 16 -12.60 -8.50 -1.31
N LEU A 17 -11.91 -9.45 -1.97
CA LEU A 17 -12.27 -9.85 -3.33
C LEU A 17 -13.56 -10.70 -3.39
N SER A 18 -14.10 -11.16 -2.26
CA SER A 18 -15.34 -11.95 -2.20
C SER A 18 -16.63 -11.12 -2.04
N LEU A 19 -16.55 -9.79 -1.98
CA LEU A 19 -17.70 -8.91 -1.67
C LEU A 19 -18.04 -7.88 -2.76
N LEU A 20 -17.34 -7.90 -3.90
CA LEU A 20 -17.54 -6.95 -5.01
C LEU A 20 -18.29 -7.60 -6.18
N ASP A 21 -19.52 -8.03 -5.95
CA ASP A 21 -20.44 -8.30 -7.06
C ASP A 21 -21.88 -7.97 -6.65
N ASN A 22 -22.28 -6.71 -6.83
CA ASN A 22 -23.70 -6.37 -6.94
C ASN A 22 -24.03 -5.00 -7.58
N CYS A 23 -23.07 -4.30 -8.18
CA CYS A 23 -23.37 -3.06 -8.88
C CYS A 23 -22.32 -2.85 -9.98
N GLY A 24 -22.74 -2.42 -11.19
CA GLY A 24 -21.91 -2.32 -12.41
C GLY A 24 -20.62 -1.48 -12.35
N THR A 25 -20.25 -0.98 -11.16
CA THR A 25 -18.95 -0.41 -10.80
C THR A 25 -17.79 -1.41 -10.94
N ALA A 26 -18.06 -2.72 -10.87
CA ALA A 26 -17.04 -3.76 -11.01
C ALA A 26 -16.28 -3.71 -12.35
N SER A 27 -16.86 -3.16 -13.42
CA SER A 27 -16.22 -3.13 -14.75
C SER A 27 -14.95 -2.27 -14.81
N ARG A 28 -14.87 -1.18 -14.04
CA ARG A 28 -13.68 -0.32 -13.98
C ARG A 28 -12.60 -0.94 -13.10
N LEU A 29 -13.02 -1.59 -12.02
CA LEU A 29 -12.11 -2.22 -11.07
C LEU A 29 -11.46 -3.48 -11.66
N HIS A 30 -12.21 -4.29 -12.41
CA HIS A 30 -11.68 -5.47 -13.10
C HIS A 30 -10.61 -5.09 -14.15
N LYS A 31 -10.77 -3.95 -14.83
CA LYS A 31 -9.75 -3.44 -15.77
C LYS A 31 -8.50 -2.97 -15.04
N LEU A 32 -8.65 -2.37 -13.86
CA LEU A 32 -7.53 -1.94 -13.04
C LEU A 32 -6.72 -3.13 -12.51
N PHE A 33 -7.40 -4.16 -11.98
CA PHE A 33 -6.75 -5.38 -11.49
C PHE A 33 -6.04 -6.19 -12.58
N ALA A 34 -6.36 -5.97 -13.86
CA ALA A 34 -5.59 -6.55 -14.97
C ALA A 34 -4.23 -5.86 -15.20
N LEU A 35 -4.01 -4.67 -14.64
CA LEU A 35 -2.82 -3.84 -14.87
C LEU A 35 -1.93 -3.71 -13.63
N VAL A 36 -2.45 -4.05 -12.45
CA VAL A 36 -1.73 -3.93 -11.18
C VAL A 36 -1.49 -5.31 -10.57
N THR A 37 -0.35 -5.47 -9.90
CA THR A 37 -0.08 -6.67 -9.12
C THR A 37 -0.51 -6.43 -7.68
N LEU A 38 -1.43 -7.27 -7.20
CA LEU A 38 -1.82 -7.32 -5.80
C LEU A 38 -0.86 -8.22 -5.04
N ILE A 39 -0.50 -7.81 -3.84
CA ILE A 39 0.31 -8.62 -2.94
C ILE A 39 -0.33 -8.65 -1.55
N ASP A 40 0.08 -9.63 -0.76
CA ASP A 40 -0.35 -9.75 0.61
C ASP A 40 0.50 -8.87 1.54
N ASP A 41 -0.16 -8.24 2.50
CA ASP A 41 0.48 -7.48 3.55
C ASP A 41 1.42 -8.34 4.42
N THR A 42 2.40 -7.68 5.04
CA THR A 42 3.28 -8.38 5.97
C THR A 42 2.53 -8.80 7.23
N LYS A 43 2.55 -10.10 7.54
CA LYS A 43 1.98 -10.64 8.79
C LYS A 43 2.89 -10.43 10.00
N ASN A 44 4.07 -9.83 9.80
CA ASN A 44 5.02 -9.58 10.87
C ASN A 44 4.65 -8.32 11.65
N VAL A 45 3.78 -8.49 12.65
CA VAL A 45 3.31 -7.41 13.53
C VAL A 45 4.46 -6.68 14.23
N LYS A 46 5.58 -7.36 14.53
CA LYS A 46 6.75 -6.70 15.13
C LYS A 46 7.36 -5.69 14.16
N SER A 47 7.55 -6.08 12.90
CA SER A 47 8.08 -5.19 11.87
C SER A 47 7.18 -3.96 11.66
N VAL A 48 5.87 -4.15 11.68
CA VAL A 48 4.90 -3.05 11.54
C VAL A 48 5.03 -2.09 12.72
N ARG A 49 5.09 -2.63 13.95
CA ARG A 49 5.28 -1.85 15.16
C ARG A 49 6.60 -1.08 15.15
N ASP A 50 7.71 -1.72 14.77
CA ASP A 50 9.02 -1.10 14.73
C ASP A 50 9.06 0.08 13.73
N VAL A 51 8.39 -0.08 12.58
CA VAL A 51 8.23 0.99 11.58
C VAL A 51 7.33 2.11 12.12
N ALA A 52 6.20 1.78 12.74
CA ALA A 52 5.31 2.78 13.34
C ALA A 52 6.03 3.62 14.40
N GLU A 53 6.79 2.98 15.30
CA GLU A 53 7.52 3.66 16.36
C GLU A 53 8.71 4.48 15.80
N LYS A 54 9.47 3.93 14.83
CA LYS A 54 10.64 4.60 14.26
C LYS A 54 10.27 5.86 13.47
N TYR A 55 9.24 5.78 12.62
CA TYR A 55 8.86 6.88 11.72
C TYR A 55 7.61 7.64 12.19
N LYS A 56 7.07 7.29 13.37
CA LYS A 56 5.86 7.91 13.96
C LYS A 56 4.62 7.84 13.06
N LEU A 57 4.55 6.80 12.24
CA LEU A 57 3.44 6.56 11.32
C LEU A 57 2.23 5.97 12.05
N LEU A 58 1.03 6.24 11.53
CA LEU A 58 -0.17 5.54 11.96
C LEU A 58 -0.06 4.04 11.61
N PRO A 59 -0.78 3.15 12.32
CA PRO A 59 -0.65 1.71 12.12
C PRO A 59 -0.88 1.24 10.66
N ASN A 60 -1.75 1.90 9.92
CA ASN A 60 -2.00 1.58 8.52
C ASN A 60 -0.82 1.96 7.61
N ASP A 61 -0.27 3.15 7.79
CA ASP A 61 0.85 3.64 6.97
C ASP A 61 2.14 2.89 7.33
N ALA A 62 2.30 2.54 8.61
CA ALA A 62 3.35 1.64 9.05
C ALA A 62 3.23 0.23 8.45
N LEU A 63 2.01 -0.30 8.29
CA LEU A 63 1.79 -1.58 7.62
C LEU A 63 2.18 -1.51 6.14
N ILE A 64 1.86 -0.40 5.47
CA ILE A 64 2.26 -0.14 4.08
C ILE A 64 3.78 -0.12 3.97
N ALA A 65 4.45 0.73 4.75
CA ALA A 65 5.90 0.87 4.74
C ALA A 65 6.64 -0.43 5.14
N ALA A 66 6.13 -1.16 6.15
CA ALA A 66 6.70 -2.45 6.54
C ALA A 66 6.52 -3.52 5.47
N THR A 67 5.41 -3.49 4.73
CA THR A 67 5.18 -4.39 3.59
C THR A 67 6.13 -4.05 2.44
N CYS A 68 6.30 -2.76 2.09
CA CYS A 68 7.29 -2.35 1.10
C CYS A 68 8.69 -2.84 1.47
N LYS A 69 9.08 -2.69 2.74
CA LYS A 69 10.35 -3.23 3.26
C LYS A 69 10.46 -4.74 3.17
N HIS A 70 9.36 -5.47 3.35
CA HIS A 70 9.34 -6.94 3.28
C HIS A 70 9.58 -7.47 1.87
N TYR A 71 9.08 -6.76 0.85
CA TYR A 71 9.22 -7.11 -0.57
C TYR A 71 10.34 -6.33 -1.29
N ASP A 72 11.22 -5.65 -0.54
CA ASP A 72 12.31 -4.82 -1.06
C ASP A 72 11.87 -3.73 -2.08
N ILE A 73 10.68 -3.16 -1.86
CA ILE A 73 10.11 -2.09 -2.67
C ILE A 73 10.62 -0.75 -2.14
N LYS A 74 11.31 -0.03 -3.02
CA LYS A 74 11.93 1.26 -2.70
C LYS A 74 11.05 2.43 -3.13
N ASN A 75 10.47 2.38 -4.33
CA ASN A 75 9.68 3.50 -4.84
C ASN A 75 8.23 3.41 -4.35
N ILE A 76 7.69 4.52 -3.86
CA ILE A 76 6.28 4.65 -3.49
C ILE A 76 5.66 5.88 -4.17
N ALA A 77 4.53 5.70 -4.84
CA ALA A 77 3.75 6.79 -5.40
C ALA A 77 2.64 7.15 -4.41
N THR A 78 2.76 8.27 -3.70
CA THR A 78 1.79 8.67 -2.67
C THR A 78 1.58 10.19 -2.67
N PHE A 79 0.40 10.62 -2.26
CA PHE A 79 0.10 12.04 -1.99
C PHE A 79 0.27 12.39 -0.51
N ASP A 80 0.69 11.43 0.30
CA ASP A 80 0.88 11.59 1.73
C ASP A 80 2.35 11.84 2.05
N SER A 81 2.64 13.03 2.59
CA SER A 81 3.98 13.47 2.97
C SER A 81 4.57 12.71 4.17
N ASP A 82 3.76 11.94 4.90
CA ASP A 82 4.25 11.17 6.05
C ASP A 82 5.32 10.14 5.64
N PHE A 83 5.26 9.65 4.39
CA PHE A 83 6.22 8.72 3.83
C PHE A 83 7.57 9.36 3.45
N ASP A 84 7.66 10.69 3.35
CA ASP A 84 8.92 11.39 3.06
C ASP A 84 9.96 11.18 4.18
N SER A 85 9.49 10.87 5.39
CA SER A 85 10.34 10.61 6.56
C SER A 85 10.94 9.19 6.58
N VAL A 86 10.51 8.30 5.68
CA VAL A 86 10.89 6.88 5.67
C VAL A 86 12.15 6.68 4.85
N ASP A 87 13.28 6.51 5.53
CA ASP A 87 14.64 6.45 4.94
C ASP A 87 14.90 5.37 3.86
N PHE A 88 14.05 4.34 3.76
CA PHE A 88 14.18 3.27 2.77
C PHE A 88 13.19 3.38 1.60
N LEU A 89 12.34 4.41 1.60
CA LEU A 89 11.38 4.68 0.54
C LEU A 89 11.78 5.93 -0.24
N ASP A 90 11.70 5.82 -1.56
CA ASP A 90 11.83 6.90 -2.53
C ASP A 90 10.42 7.34 -2.96
N VAL A 91 9.99 8.52 -2.48
CA VAL A 91 8.67 9.06 -2.82
C VAL A 91 8.70 9.62 -4.25
N VAL A 92 7.90 9.01 -5.12
CA VAL A 92 7.74 9.45 -6.51
C VAL A 92 6.54 10.41 -6.57
N THR A 93 6.83 11.68 -6.83
CA THR A 93 5.81 12.70 -7.10
C THR A 93 5.45 12.69 -8.58
N VAL A 94 4.17 12.83 -8.89
CA VAL A 94 3.60 12.79 -10.25
C VAL A 94 2.94 14.11 -10.60
#